data_AF-A0A3A0F371-F1
#
_entry.id   AF-A0A3A0F371-F1
#
_cell.length_a   1.000
_cell.length_b   1.000
_cell.length_c   1.000
_cell.angle_alpha   90.00
_cell.angle_beta   90.00
_cell.angle_gamma   90.00
#
_symmetry.space_group_name_H-M   'P 1'
#
loop_
_entity.id
_entity.type
_entity.pdbx_description
1 polymer ?
#
loop_
_entity_poly.entity_id
_entity_poly.type
_entity_poly.pdbx_seq_one_letter_code
_entity_poly.pdbx_strand_id
1 'polypeptide(L)'
;MMRRGRLFLLPLLALATTGPATCPSGGPGGSFVVQQYRHVPGFVEPHTPGSGAPVEMAASANVRSIAGADPDLNRVSYLRTYLARSNAAPPRAILVLVPGFLGGAGTFTPLAEQLVTKYNGNLEVWAVDRRPNLLEDRRGSEHASARIASASDDDEVRDALYAGTFFYLPEPDDGSVDTNENGVVDPPTELPDALGNARSYVRLEQDDARFFAHWGVDTYVRDWKRLVDAARDIVGEDGVVLFGGHSQGTYWTSVFAAYDFDPDPAVVDAGYAHVDGVLLLEGGGG
;
A
#
# COMPACT_ATOMS: atom_id res chain seq x y z
N MET A 1 34.84 54.80 10.50
CA MET A 1 33.59 55.58 10.51
C MET A 1 32.56 54.83 9.66
N MET A 2 31.43 54.50 10.29
CA MET A 2 30.47 53.45 9.93
C MET A 2 29.90 53.54 8.50
N ARG A 3 29.90 52.42 7.75
CA ARG A 3 29.02 52.23 6.59
C ARG A 3 27.68 51.66 7.10
N ARG A 4 26.65 52.52 7.10
CA ARG A 4 25.27 52.17 7.45
C ARG A 4 24.71 51.13 6.46
N GLY A 5 24.29 49.98 6.96
CA GLY A 5 23.48 49.02 6.22
C GLY A 5 22.10 49.60 5.92
N ARG A 6 21.64 49.48 4.68
CA ARG A 6 20.25 49.78 4.31
C ARG A 6 19.42 48.53 4.54
N LEU A 7 18.60 48.59 5.59
CA LEU A 7 17.49 47.68 5.86
C LEU A 7 16.38 48.00 4.85
N PHE A 8 16.09 47.08 3.92
CA PHE A 8 14.88 47.18 3.08
C PHE A 8 13.76 46.39 3.76
N LEU A 9 12.84 47.12 4.40
CA LEU A 9 11.52 46.64 4.75
C LEU A 9 10.69 46.62 3.45
N LEU A 10 10.27 45.44 3.00
CA LEU A 10 9.24 45.30 1.97
C LEU A 10 7.91 44.99 2.68
N PRO A 11 6.87 45.82 2.54
CA PRO A 11 5.57 45.56 3.15
C PRO A 11 4.88 44.40 2.42
N LEU A 12 4.38 43.45 3.21
CA LEU A 12 3.47 42.41 2.77
C LEU A 12 2.14 43.09 2.40
N LEU A 13 1.84 43.21 1.10
CA LEU A 13 0.53 43.60 0.62
C LEU A 13 -0.20 42.33 0.16
N ALA A 14 -1.08 41.80 1.00
CA ALA A 14 -2.00 40.74 0.63
C ALA A 14 -3.09 41.35 -0.27
N LEU A 15 -2.97 41.11 -1.58
CA LEU A 15 -4.05 41.38 -2.52
C LEU A 15 -4.83 40.08 -2.72
N ALA A 16 -5.98 39.97 -2.06
CA ALA A 16 -6.95 38.92 -2.34
C ALA A 16 -7.62 39.24 -3.68
N THR A 17 -7.25 38.52 -4.73
CA THR A 17 -8.00 38.48 -5.98
C THR A 17 -8.69 37.12 -6.08
N THR A 18 -9.99 37.10 -5.78
CA THR A 18 -10.90 36.01 -6.13
C THR A 18 -11.11 36.03 -7.64
N GLY A 19 -10.40 35.18 -8.35
CA GLY A 19 -10.68 34.82 -9.74
C GLY A 19 -10.66 33.29 -9.84
N PRO A 20 -11.48 32.67 -10.72
CA PRO A 20 -11.43 31.23 -10.92
C PRO A 20 -10.03 30.86 -11.37
N ALA A 21 -9.37 29.98 -10.63
CA ALA A 21 -8.09 29.41 -11.03
C ALA A 21 -8.36 28.52 -12.25
N THR A 22 -8.18 29.06 -13.44
CA THR A 22 -8.07 28.27 -14.65
C THR A 22 -6.75 27.50 -14.58
N CYS A 23 -6.83 26.18 -14.46
CA CYS A 23 -5.68 25.29 -14.67
C CYS A 23 -5.02 25.66 -16.00
N PRO A 24 -3.68 25.84 -16.05
CA PRO A 24 -3.01 26.02 -17.32
C PRO A 24 -3.14 24.73 -18.12
N SER A 25 -3.67 24.83 -19.34
CA SER A 25 -3.62 23.78 -20.35
C SER A 25 -2.17 23.57 -20.81
N GLY A 26 -1.42 22.70 -20.13
CA GLY A 26 -0.13 22.18 -20.57
C GLY A 26 -0.31 20.83 -21.28
N GLY A 27 0.16 20.73 -22.52
CA GLY A 27 -0.04 19.59 -23.43
C GLY A 27 0.70 18.28 -23.06
N PRO A 28 0.63 17.26 -23.94
CA PRO A 28 1.16 15.92 -23.69
C PRO A 28 2.70 15.93 -23.73
N GLY A 29 3.29 15.95 -22.55
CA GLY A 29 4.73 15.80 -22.32
C GLY A 29 5.14 15.78 -20.84
N GLY A 30 4.17 15.84 -19.91
CA GLY A 30 4.42 15.82 -18.48
C GLY A 30 4.63 14.40 -17.95
N SER A 31 5.72 14.19 -17.23
CA SER A 31 5.95 12.99 -16.42
C SER A 31 4.81 12.85 -15.40
N PHE A 32 4.02 11.80 -15.51
CA PHE A 32 2.95 11.51 -14.57
C PHE A 32 3.47 10.60 -13.45
N VAL A 33 3.11 10.90 -12.21
CA VAL A 33 3.32 9.96 -11.11
C VAL A 33 2.37 8.79 -11.33
N VAL A 34 2.90 7.58 -11.23
CA VAL A 34 2.15 6.35 -11.38
C VAL A 34 2.14 5.64 -10.04
N GLN A 35 0.94 5.25 -9.62
CA GLN A 35 0.73 4.36 -8.49
C GLN A 35 0.16 3.04 -8.99
N GLN A 36 0.78 1.94 -8.57
CA GLN A 36 0.37 0.62 -9.02
C GLN A 36 0.61 -0.42 -7.94
N TYR A 37 -0.44 -1.20 -7.63
CA TYR A 37 -0.27 -2.40 -6.83
C TYR A 37 0.52 -3.45 -7.59
N ARG A 38 1.54 -3.98 -6.92
CA ARG A 38 2.40 -5.04 -7.39
C ARG A 38 2.52 -6.12 -6.32
N HIS A 39 2.94 -7.29 -6.75
CA HIS A 39 3.17 -8.43 -5.88
C HIS A 39 4.53 -9.05 -6.18
N VAL A 40 5.19 -9.55 -5.15
CA VAL A 40 6.35 -10.44 -5.27
C VAL A 40 6.05 -11.76 -4.56
N PRO A 41 6.64 -12.88 -4.99
CA PRO A 41 6.64 -14.10 -4.20
C PRO A 41 7.18 -13.82 -2.79
N GLY A 42 6.46 -14.31 -1.78
CA GLY A 42 6.80 -14.16 -0.39
C GLY A 42 7.65 -15.32 0.12
N PHE A 43 7.86 -15.35 1.44
CA PHE A 43 8.35 -16.52 2.13
C PHE A 43 7.32 -17.65 2.04
N VAL A 44 7.75 -18.87 1.72
CA VAL A 44 6.82 -20.01 1.65
C VAL A 44 6.60 -20.55 3.06
N GLU A 45 5.49 -20.15 3.68
CA GLU A 45 5.01 -20.75 4.92
C GLU A 45 4.17 -22.00 4.58
N PRO A 46 4.51 -23.20 5.09
CA PRO A 46 3.90 -24.46 4.65
C PRO A 46 2.40 -24.64 4.87
N HIS A 47 1.79 -23.98 5.85
CA HIS A 47 0.36 -24.12 6.12
C HIS A 47 -0.49 -23.17 5.28
N THR A 48 0.14 -22.21 4.62
CA THR A 48 -0.51 -21.15 3.85
C THR A 48 -1.08 -21.67 2.52
N PRO A 49 -2.32 -21.30 2.16
CA PRO A 49 -2.88 -21.59 0.84
C PRO A 49 -1.95 -21.19 -0.31
N GLY A 50 -1.73 -22.13 -1.24
CA GLY A 50 -0.82 -22.00 -2.37
C GLY A 50 0.63 -22.38 -2.08
N SER A 51 0.96 -22.90 -0.89
CA SER A 51 2.32 -23.35 -0.55
C SER A 51 2.74 -24.62 -1.31
N GLY A 52 1.79 -25.49 -1.69
CA GLY A 52 2.04 -26.81 -2.25
C GLY A 52 2.63 -27.81 -1.25
N ALA A 53 2.67 -27.48 0.03
CA ALA A 53 3.29 -28.33 1.05
C ALA A 53 2.33 -29.43 1.53
N PRO A 54 2.84 -30.57 2.05
CA PRO A 54 1.98 -31.63 2.58
C PRO A 54 1.08 -31.21 3.76
N VAL A 55 1.44 -30.12 4.45
CA VAL A 55 0.71 -29.57 5.60
C VAL A 55 -0.12 -28.33 5.23
N GLU A 56 -0.26 -28.03 3.94
CA GLU A 56 -1.04 -26.90 3.45
C GLU A 56 -2.49 -26.97 3.93
N MET A 57 -2.99 -25.83 4.42
CA MET A 57 -4.39 -25.68 4.80
C MET A 57 -5.17 -25.11 3.62
N ALA A 58 -6.17 -25.85 3.15
CA ALA A 58 -6.97 -25.43 2.00
C ALA A 58 -7.74 -24.11 2.27
N ALA A 59 -7.74 -23.21 1.29
CA ALA A 59 -8.55 -21.99 1.32
C ALA A 59 -10.06 -22.33 1.33
N SER A 60 -10.81 -21.68 2.23
CA SER A 60 -12.26 -21.77 2.29
C SER A 60 -12.92 -21.07 1.10
N ALA A 61 -14.24 -21.27 0.92
CA ALA A 61 -15.00 -20.57 -0.11
C ALA A 61 -14.93 -19.03 0.06
N ASN A 62 -14.99 -18.56 1.31
CA ASN A 62 -14.88 -17.13 1.63
C ASN A 62 -13.51 -16.57 1.21
N VAL A 63 -12.42 -17.26 1.56
CA VAL A 63 -11.06 -16.87 1.14
C VAL A 63 -10.94 -16.84 -0.37
N ARG A 64 -11.47 -17.85 -1.09
CA ARG A 64 -11.44 -17.86 -2.57
C ARG A 64 -12.26 -16.75 -3.20
N SER A 65 -13.37 -16.36 -2.59
CA SER A 65 -14.17 -15.22 -3.07
C SER A 65 -13.41 -13.89 -2.99
N ILE A 66 -12.47 -13.77 -2.05
CA ILE A 66 -11.64 -12.57 -1.85
C ILE A 66 -10.38 -12.66 -2.73
N ALA A 67 -9.64 -13.76 -2.65
CA ALA A 67 -8.29 -13.89 -3.19
C ALA A 67 -8.21 -14.64 -4.54
N GLY A 68 -9.33 -15.13 -5.08
CA GLY A 68 -9.41 -15.86 -6.35
C GLY A 68 -9.56 -17.38 -6.17
N ALA A 69 -9.79 -18.09 -7.29
CA ALA A 69 -10.14 -19.52 -7.30
C ALA A 69 -9.07 -20.41 -6.65
N ASP A 70 -7.80 -20.12 -6.97
CA ASP A 70 -6.61 -20.83 -6.51
C ASP A 70 -5.67 -19.82 -5.84
N PRO A 71 -6.01 -19.35 -4.63
CA PRO A 71 -5.28 -18.28 -3.98
C PRO A 71 -3.92 -18.79 -3.53
N ASP A 72 -2.87 -18.06 -3.91
CA ASP A 72 -1.54 -18.22 -3.32
C ASP A 72 -1.28 -17.02 -2.42
N LEU A 73 -1.31 -17.28 -1.11
CA LEU A 73 -1.15 -16.28 -0.06
C LEU A 73 0.30 -16.17 0.41
N ASN A 74 1.23 -16.95 -0.15
CA ASN A 74 2.67 -16.78 0.07
C ASN A 74 3.22 -15.66 -0.82
N ARG A 75 2.65 -14.47 -0.71
CA ARG A 75 3.05 -13.30 -1.50
C ARG A 75 2.99 -12.02 -0.68
N VAL A 76 3.74 -11.03 -1.13
CA VAL A 76 3.76 -9.68 -0.54
C VAL A 76 3.20 -8.71 -1.56
N SER A 77 2.22 -7.90 -1.12
CA SER A 77 1.66 -6.82 -1.92
C SER A 77 2.35 -5.51 -1.56
N TYR A 78 2.49 -4.62 -2.53
CA TYR A 78 2.99 -3.29 -2.27
C TYR A 78 2.46 -2.29 -3.30
N LEU A 79 2.21 -1.07 -2.83
CA LEU A 79 1.92 0.07 -3.69
C LEU A 79 3.23 0.65 -4.19
N ARG A 80 3.53 0.39 -5.47
CA ARG A 80 4.66 0.98 -6.17
C ARG A 80 4.27 2.36 -6.67
N THR A 81 4.96 3.38 -6.17
CA THR A 81 4.85 4.75 -6.66
C THR A 81 6.14 5.13 -7.39
N TYR A 82 6.04 5.58 -8.64
CA TYR A 82 7.17 5.97 -9.48
C TYR A 82 6.80 7.11 -10.44
N LEU A 83 7.80 7.85 -10.91
CA LEU A 83 7.59 8.86 -11.95
C LEU A 83 7.82 8.23 -13.33
N ALA A 84 6.81 8.22 -14.20
CA ALA A 84 6.97 7.71 -15.56
C ALA A 84 7.91 8.60 -16.37
N ARG A 85 8.99 8.02 -16.91
CA ARG A 85 10.00 8.70 -17.73
C ARG A 85 10.00 8.16 -19.15
N SER A 86 10.16 9.04 -20.13
CA SER A 86 10.15 8.70 -21.56
C SER A 86 11.23 7.71 -21.99
N ASN A 87 12.36 7.68 -21.28
CA ASN A 87 13.47 6.78 -21.56
C ASN A 87 13.38 5.43 -20.83
N ALA A 88 12.34 5.21 -20.01
CA ALA A 88 12.15 4.00 -19.19
C ALA A 88 13.39 3.56 -18.39
N ALA A 89 14.29 4.47 -18.04
CA ALA A 89 15.49 4.12 -17.28
C ALA A 89 15.08 3.58 -15.90
N PRO A 90 15.81 2.58 -15.34
CA PRO A 90 15.55 2.09 -13.99
C PRO A 90 15.81 3.19 -12.94
N PRO A 91 15.18 3.11 -11.76
CA PRO A 91 15.52 3.99 -10.66
C PRO A 91 16.93 3.69 -10.15
N ARG A 92 17.55 4.69 -9.53
CA ARG A 92 18.83 4.53 -8.83
C ARG A 92 18.65 4.18 -7.36
N ALA A 93 17.46 4.44 -6.83
CA ALA A 93 17.10 4.18 -5.46
C ALA A 93 15.67 3.65 -5.35
N ILE A 94 15.43 2.72 -4.43
CA ILE A 94 14.10 2.28 -4.01
C ILE A 94 13.99 2.43 -2.50
N LEU A 95 12.93 3.09 -2.05
CA LEU A 95 12.57 3.22 -0.65
C LEU A 95 11.38 2.29 -0.35
N VAL A 96 11.61 1.25 0.44
CA VAL A 96 10.57 0.34 0.92
C VAL A 96 10.05 0.85 2.26
N LEU A 97 8.73 1.02 2.40
CA LEU A 97 8.11 1.58 3.61
C LEU A 97 7.05 0.65 4.21
N VAL A 98 7.19 0.37 5.50
CA VAL A 98 6.21 -0.38 6.30
C VAL A 98 5.27 0.59 7.01
N PRO A 99 3.94 0.49 6.82
CA PRO A 99 2.98 1.41 7.44
C PRO A 99 2.83 1.19 8.95
N GLY A 100 2.24 2.17 9.64
CA GLY A 100 1.95 2.11 11.07
C GLY A 100 0.77 1.22 11.45
N PHE A 101 0.38 1.29 12.72
CA PHE A 101 -0.82 0.61 13.25
C PHE A 101 -2.07 1.08 12.49
N LEU A 102 -2.94 0.15 12.08
CA LEU A 102 -4.14 0.38 11.25
C LEU A 102 -3.90 1.02 9.86
N GLY A 103 -2.64 1.32 9.51
CA GLY A 103 -2.28 1.89 8.22
C GLY A 103 -2.07 0.82 7.14
N GLY A 104 -2.43 1.16 5.92
CA GLY A 104 -2.10 0.41 4.71
C GLY A 104 -1.07 1.15 3.85
N ALA A 105 -0.69 0.57 2.71
CA ALA A 105 0.28 1.14 1.79
C ALA A 105 -0.08 2.57 1.33
N GLY A 106 -1.38 2.88 1.23
CA GLY A 106 -1.91 4.18 0.82
C GLY A 106 -1.54 5.35 1.75
N THR A 107 -1.18 5.09 3.01
CA THR A 107 -0.77 6.13 3.98
C THR A 107 0.45 6.92 3.49
N PHE A 108 1.31 6.32 2.67
CA PHE A 108 2.50 6.98 2.14
C PHE A 108 2.26 7.75 0.82
N THR A 109 1.06 7.70 0.22
CA THR A 109 0.81 8.28 -1.11
C THR A 109 1.27 9.74 -1.23
N PRO A 110 0.85 10.68 -0.36
CA PRO A 110 1.25 12.09 -0.51
C PRO A 110 2.77 12.30 -0.38
N LEU A 111 3.43 11.51 0.47
CA LEU A 111 4.89 11.56 0.64
C LEU A 111 5.59 10.96 -0.59
N ALA A 112 5.11 9.82 -1.07
CA ALA A 112 5.67 9.10 -2.20
C ALA A 112 5.64 9.96 -3.48
N GLU A 113 4.52 10.60 -3.78
CA GLU A 113 4.37 11.49 -4.94
C GLU A 113 5.39 12.64 -4.92
N GLN A 114 5.56 13.27 -3.76
CA GLN A 114 6.54 14.35 -3.58
C GLN A 114 7.97 13.85 -3.76
N LEU A 115 8.30 12.68 -3.22
CA LEU A 115 9.63 12.09 -3.32
C LEU A 115 9.97 11.71 -4.77
N VAL A 116 9.12 10.94 -5.46
CA VAL A 116 9.42 10.50 -6.83
C VAL A 116 9.52 11.68 -7.82
N THR A 117 8.74 12.74 -7.59
CA THR A 117 8.81 13.99 -8.34
C THR A 117 10.11 14.74 -8.04
N LYS A 118 10.44 14.93 -6.75
CA LYS A 118 11.64 15.65 -6.31
C LYS A 118 12.93 15.00 -6.81
N TYR A 119 12.97 13.68 -6.88
CA TYR A 119 14.12 12.91 -7.36
C TYR A 119 14.06 12.59 -8.86
N ASN A 120 13.10 13.18 -9.59
CA ASN A 120 12.96 13.06 -11.05
C ASN A 120 12.98 11.60 -11.54
N GLY A 121 12.24 10.74 -10.84
CA GLY A 121 12.14 9.30 -11.14
C GLY A 121 13.40 8.48 -10.88
N ASN A 122 14.44 9.05 -10.25
CA ASN A 122 15.59 8.27 -9.79
C ASN A 122 15.33 7.54 -8.47
N LEU A 123 14.24 7.88 -7.77
CA LEU A 123 13.74 7.20 -6.58
C LEU A 123 12.34 6.66 -6.88
N GLU A 124 12.10 5.42 -6.48
CA GLU A 124 10.75 4.87 -6.32
C GLU A 124 10.43 4.64 -4.85
N VAL A 125 9.14 4.63 -4.53
CA VAL A 125 8.65 4.32 -3.18
C VAL A 125 7.73 3.11 -3.26
N TRP A 126 8.05 2.08 -2.49
CA TRP A 126 7.33 0.82 -2.41
C TRP A 126 6.72 0.70 -1.02
N ALA A 127 5.45 1.04 -0.88
CA ALA A 127 4.74 0.97 0.38
C ALA A 127 4.11 -0.42 0.56
N VAL A 128 4.44 -1.10 1.65
CA VAL A 128 4.04 -2.49 1.88
C VAL A 128 2.59 -2.61 2.30
N ASP A 129 1.85 -3.50 1.66
CA ASP A 129 0.67 -4.15 2.21
C ASP A 129 1.09 -5.55 2.67
N ARG A 130 0.93 -5.83 3.97
CA ARG A 130 1.39 -7.08 4.57
C ARG A 130 0.57 -8.24 4.02
N ARG A 131 1.09 -9.45 4.12
CA ARG A 131 0.37 -10.67 3.74
C ARG A 131 -1.11 -10.73 4.19
N PRO A 132 -1.48 -10.34 5.43
CA PRO A 132 -2.88 -10.21 5.86
C PRO A 132 -3.77 -9.35 4.96
N ASN A 133 -3.24 -8.31 4.33
CA ASN A 133 -4.00 -7.43 3.46
C ASN A 133 -4.53 -8.14 2.20
N LEU A 134 -3.98 -9.32 1.84
CA LEU A 134 -4.53 -10.18 0.78
C LEU A 134 -5.91 -10.76 1.12
N LEU A 135 -6.28 -10.77 2.41
CA LEU A 135 -7.55 -11.27 2.91
C LEU A 135 -8.57 -10.16 3.16
N GLU A 136 -8.18 -8.90 2.94
CA GLU A 136 -9.10 -7.78 3.00
C GLU A 136 -10.01 -7.81 1.79
N ASP A 137 -11.32 -7.82 2.02
CA ASP A 137 -12.27 -7.52 0.96
C ASP A 137 -12.19 -6.03 0.64
N ARG A 138 -11.47 -5.67 -0.44
CA ARG A 138 -11.18 -4.27 -0.79
C ARG A 138 -12.13 -3.68 -1.82
N ARG A 139 -13.18 -4.40 -2.18
CA ARG A 139 -14.04 -4.04 -3.33
C ARG A 139 -14.77 -2.73 -3.16
N GLY A 140 -15.31 -2.43 -1.98
CA GLY A 140 -15.95 -1.15 -1.71
C GLY A 140 -14.99 0.02 -1.94
N SER A 141 -13.76 -0.10 -1.42
CA SER A 141 -12.73 0.93 -1.57
C SER A 141 -12.19 1.04 -3.00
N GLU A 142 -12.04 -0.07 -3.72
CA GLU A 142 -11.61 -0.08 -5.11
C GLU A 142 -12.69 0.48 -6.04
N HIS A 143 -13.96 0.13 -5.78
CA HIS A 143 -15.11 0.69 -6.47
C HIS A 143 -15.21 2.21 -6.28
N ALA A 144 -15.08 2.69 -5.05
CA ALA A 144 -15.04 4.12 -4.76
C ALA A 144 -13.86 4.79 -5.48
N SER A 145 -12.67 4.23 -5.39
CA SER A 145 -11.46 4.79 -6.03
C SER A 145 -11.60 4.90 -7.55
N ALA A 146 -12.16 3.87 -8.20
CA ALA A 146 -12.40 3.90 -9.64
C ALA A 146 -13.40 4.98 -10.06
N ARG A 147 -14.47 5.16 -9.29
CA ARG A 147 -15.46 6.22 -9.53
C ARG A 147 -14.90 7.62 -9.29
N ILE A 148 -14.14 7.82 -8.22
CA ILE A 148 -13.46 9.08 -7.91
C ILE A 148 -12.51 9.46 -9.05
N ALA A 149 -11.75 8.51 -9.60
CA ALA A 149 -10.83 8.76 -10.70
C ALA A 149 -11.53 9.23 -12.00
N SER A 150 -12.82 8.92 -12.17
CA SER A 150 -13.64 9.35 -13.30
C SER A 150 -14.61 10.51 -13.00
N ALA A 151 -14.64 10.99 -11.75
CA ALA A 151 -15.59 12.00 -11.31
C ALA A 151 -15.32 13.35 -11.98
N SER A 152 -16.40 14.04 -12.35
CA SER A 152 -16.40 15.33 -13.03
C SER A 152 -16.72 16.51 -12.09
N ASP A 153 -17.26 16.22 -10.91
CA ASP A 153 -17.58 17.19 -9.86
C ASP A 153 -17.49 16.58 -8.44
N ASP A 154 -17.64 17.44 -7.43
CA ASP A 154 -17.54 17.08 -6.01
C ASP A 154 -18.72 16.19 -5.54
N ASP A 155 -19.88 16.27 -6.20
CA ASP A 155 -21.03 15.44 -5.86
C ASP A 155 -20.80 13.99 -6.29
N GLU A 156 -20.22 13.77 -7.47
CA GLU A 156 -19.82 12.43 -7.92
C GLU A 156 -18.72 11.82 -7.03
N VAL A 157 -17.77 12.63 -6.54
CA VAL A 157 -16.76 12.20 -5.56
C VAL A 157 -17.43 11.78 -4.25
N ARG A 158 -18.36 12.60 -3.75
CA ARG A 158 -19.11 12.32 -2.53
C ARG A 158 -19.93 11.04 -2.65
N ASP A 159 -20.63 10.85 -3.75
CA ASP A 159 -21.42 9.65 -4.02
C ASP A 159 -20.56 8.39 -4.14
N ALA A 160 -19.37 8.49 -4.74
CA ALA A 160 -18.41 7.39 -4.81
C ALA A 160 -17.90 6.98 -3.42
N LEU A 161 -17.58 7.94 -2.55
CA LEU A 161 -17.17 7.69 -1.17
C LEU A 161 -18.28 7.01 -0.37
N TYR A 162 -19.53 7.47 -0.52
CA TYR A 162 -20.69 6.82 0.12
C TYR A 162 -20.88 5.39 -0.38
N ALA A 163 -20.86 5.17 -1.70
CA ALA A 163 -21.03 3.83 -2.27
C ALA A 163 -19.97 2.83 -1.75
N GLY A 164 -18.71 3.24 -1.66
CA GLY A 164 -17.66 2.39 -1.10
C GLY A 164 -17.76 2.16 0.40
N THR A 165 -18.21 3.16 1.15
CA THR A 165 -18.38 3.07 2.61
C THR A 165 -19.55 2.15 2.98
N PHE A 166 -20.70 2.34 2.34
CA PHE A 166 -21.90 1.55 2.60
C PHE A 166 -21.76 0.09 2.14
N PHE A 167 -20.82 -0.22 1.24
CA PHE A 167 -20.44 -1.59 0.94
C PHE A 167 -19.94 -2.35 2.18
N TYR A 168 -19.25 -1.68 3.11
CA TYR A 168 -18.71 -2.28 4.33
C TYR A 168 -19.59 -2.06 5.57
N LEU A 169 -20.35 -0.96 5.58
CA LEU A 169 -21.19 -0.52 6.69
C LEU A 169 -22.61 -0.22 6.19
N PRO A 170 -23.39 -1.26 5.88
CA PRO A 170 -24.76 -1.06 5.42
C PRO A 170 -25.64 -0.59 6.58
N GLU A 171 -26.47 0.43 6.34
CA GLU A 171 -27.31 1.07 7.37
C GLU A 171 -28.79 0.75 7.12
N PRO A 172 -29.58 0.32 8.13
CA PRO A 172 -30.99 -0.10 7.95
C PRO A 172 -31.90 0.91 7.21
N ASP A 173 -31.51 2.18 7.21
CA ASP A 173 -32.27 3.31 6.70
C ASP A 173 -31.89 3.69 5.24
N ASP A 174 -30.87 3.07 4.67
CA ASP A 174 -30.35 3.37 3.31
C ASP A 174 -30.95 2.50 2.19
N GLY A 175 -31.89 1.61 2.53
CA GLY A 175 -32.49 0.64 1.62
C GLY A 175 -31.78 -0.72 1.60
N SER A 176 -30.75 -0.90 2.43
CA SER A 176 -30.14 -2.18 2.73
C SER A 176 -31.11 -3.12 3.46
N VAL A 177 -31.06 -4.39 3.09
CA VAL A 177 -31.90 -5.46 3.65
C VAL A 177 -31.02 -6.69 3.87
N ASP A 178 -31.30 -7.46 4.92
CA ASP A 178 -30.67 -8.78 5.10
C ASP A 178 -31.29 -9.74 4.06
N THR A 179 -30.64 -9.83 2.91
CA THR A 179 -31.15 -10.53 1.72
C THR A 179 -30.96 -12.04 1.85
N ASN A 180 -30.08 -12.48 2.74
CA ASN A 180 -29.69 -13.88 2.93
C ASN A 180 -30.09 -14.45 4.30
N GLU A 181 -30.80 -13.67 5.12
CA GLU A 181 -31.33 -14.01 6.45
C GLU A 181 -30.25 -14.48 7.45
N ASN A 182 -29.00 -14.03 7.30
CA ASN A 182 -27.90 -14.42 8.18
C ASN A 182 -27.77 -13.54 9.44
N GLY A 183 -28.66 -12.55 9.60
CA GLY A 183 -28.66 -11.59 10.71
C GLY A 183 -27.74 -10.39 10.50
N VAL A 184 -27.23 -10.19 9.29
CA VAL A 184 -26.38 -9.05 8.89
C VAL A 184 -27.08 -8.32 7.75
N VAL A 185 -27.19 -7.00 7.88
CA VAL A 185 -27.74 -6.15 6.82
C VAL A 185 -26.77 -6.18 5.62
N ASP A 186 -27.26 -6.40 4.39
CA ASP A 186 -26.41 -6.44 3.19
C ASP A 186 -26.35 -5.07 2.50
N PRO A 187 -25.20 -4.65 1.93
CA PRO A 187 -25.11 -3.41 1.18
C PRO A 187 -26.07 -3.37 -0.01
N PRO A 188 -26.63 -2.20 -0.36
CA PRO A 188 -27.59 -2.06 -1.45
C PRO A 188 -26.99 -2.34 -2.84
N THR A 189 -25.66 -2.48 -2.93
CA THR A 189 -24.95 -2.78 -4.19
C THR A 189 -24.01 -3.96 -3.99
N GLU A 190 -24.27 -5.04 -4.73
CA GLU A 190 -23.34 -6.15 -4.88
C GLU A 190 -22.18 -5.75 -5.81
N LEU A 191 -20.96 -6.12 -5.45
CA LEU A 191 -19.76 -5.88 -6.25
C LEU A 191 -19.15 -7.21 -6.73
N PRO A 192 -18.60 -7.26 -7.95
CA PRO A 192 -18.02 -8.48 -8.51
C PRO A 192 -16.86 -8.98 -7.64
N ASP A 193 -16.85 -10.28 -7.36
CA ASP A 193 -15.79 -10.98 -6.65
C ASP A 193 -14.61 -11.36 -7.54
N ALA A 194 -13.58 -11.98 -6.94
CA ALA A 194 -12.40 -12.43 -7.67
C ALA A 194 -12.70 -13.56 -8.68
N LEU A 195 -13.90 -14.13 -8.65
CA LEU A 195 -14.40 -15.17 -9.56
C LEU A 195 -15.37 -14.60 -10.61
N GLY A 196 -15.69 -13.30 -10.55
CA GLY A 196 -16.63 -12.61 -11.43
C GLY A 196 -18.10 -12.65 -11.00
N ASN A 197 -18.43 -13.21 -9.84
CA ASN A 197 -19.79 -13.23 -9.29
C ASN A 197 -20.07 -11.95 -8.49
N ALA A 198 -21.23 -11.33 -8.67
CA ALA A 198 -21.66 -10.23 -7.82
C ALA A 198 -21.98 -10.74 -6.40
N ARG A 199 -21.51 -10.02 -5.37
CA ARG A 199 -21.87 -10.28 -3.97
C ARG A 199 -21.76 -9.06 -3.06
N SER A 200 -22.41 -9.14 -1.90
CA SER A 200 -22.16 -8.31 -0.71
C SER A 200 -20.81 -8.58 -0.05
N TYR A 201 -20.38 -7.73 0.88
CA TYR A 201 -19.16 -7.90 1.69
C TYR A 201 -19.01 -9.31 2.28
N VAL A 202 -17.80 -9.88 2.25
CA VAL A 202 -17.52 -11.16 2.92
C VAL A 202 -16.78 -10.91 4.22
N ARG A 203 -17.45 -11.31 5.30
CA ARG A 203 -16.85 -11.46 6.62
C ARG A 203 -16.14 -12.81 6.69
N LEU A 204 -14.85 -12.80 7.03
CA LEU A 204 -14.10 -14.02 7.35
C LEU A 204 -14.37 -14.41 8.81
N GLU A 205 -14.67 -15.69 9.02
CA GLU A 205 -14.76 -16.28 10.36
C GLU A 205 -13.41 -16.89 10.78
N GLN A 206 -13.27 -17.23 12.07
CA GLN A 206 -12.01 -17.77 12.62
C GLN A 206 -11.49 -18.99 11.83
N ASP A 207 -12.41 -19.88 11.42
CA ASP A 207 -12.08 -21.10 10.69
C ASP A 207 -11.65 -20.85 9.23
N ASP A 208 -12.05 -19.71 8.65
CA ASP A 208 -11.65 -19.32 7.30
C ASP A 208 -10.17 -18.96 7.23
N ALA A 209 -9.63 -18.37 8.29
CA ALA A 209 -8.28 -17.82 8.35
C ALA A 209 -7.36 -18.56 9.33
N ARG A 210 -7.64 -19.83 9.68
CA ARG A 210 -6.83 -20.58 10.66
C ARG A 210 -5.34 -20.72 10.30
N PHE A 211 -4.98 -20.70 9.01
CA PHE A 211 -3.59 -20.69 8.56
C PHE A 211 -2.81 -19.44 9.00
N PHE A 212 -3.52 -18.35 9.28
CA PHE A 212 -2.96 -17.10 9.78
C PHE A 212 -2.23 -17.27 11.12
N ALA A 213 -2.58 -18.30 11.91
CA ALA A 213 -1.88 -18.64 13.14
C ALA A 213 -0.39 -18.97 12.93
N HIS A 214 0.00 -19.31 11.71
CA HIS A 214 1.39 -19.59 11.33
C HIS A 214 2.16 -18.35 10.84
N TRP A 215 1.48 -17.21 10.68
CA TRP A 215 2.10 -15.97 10.19
C TRP A 215 2.65 -15.14 11.34
N GLY A 216 3.80 -15.59 11.85
CA GLY A 216 4.55 -14.91 12.91
C GLY A 216 5.47 -13.80 12.38
N VAL A 217 6.24 -13.20 13.30
CA VAL A 217 7.29 -12.22 12.99
C VAL A 217 8.23 -12.70 11.88
N ASP A 218 8.64 -13.98 11.93
CA ASP A 218 9.50 -14.61 10.91
C ASP A 218 8.91 -14.51 9.50
N THR A 219 7.62 -14.84 9.35
CA THR A 219 6.91 -14.76 8.06
C THR A 219 6.96 -13.35 7.49
N TYR A 220 6.61 -12.34 8.29
CA TYR A 220 6.59 -10.94 7.84
C TYR A 220 7.97 -10.42 7.44
N VAL A 221 8.99 -10.70 8.25
CA VAL A 221 10.33 -10.19 8.03
C VAL A 221 10.97 -10.87 6.81
N ARG A 222 10.75 -12.18 6.62
CA ARG A 222 11.19 -12.90 5.43
C ARG A 222 10.41 -12.49 4.17
N ASP A 223 9.15 -12.13 4.30
CA ASP A 223 8.36 -11.52 3.22
C ASP A 223 8.98 -10.20 2.76
N TRP A 224 9.32 -9.31 3.69
CA TRP A 224 9.93 -8.03 3.35
C TRP A 224 11.35 -8.19 2.81
N LYS A 225 12.07 -9.24 3.23
CA LYS A 225 13.34 -9.61 2.62
C LYS A 225 13.19 -9.94 1.13
N ARG A 226 12.14 -10.68 0.74
CA ARG A 226 11.84 -10.91 -0.69
C ARG A 226 11.58 -9.62 -1.45
N LEU A 227 10.90 -8.66 -0.82
CA LEU A 227 10.66 -7.36 -1.42
C LEU A 227 11.94 -6.52 -1.56
N VAL A 228 12.82 -6.53 -0.55
CA VAL A 228 14.14 -5.89 -0.58
C VAL A 228 15.03 -6.51 -1.66
N ASP A 229 15.01 -7.83 -1.80
CA ASP A 229 15.76 -8.55 -2.85
C ASP A 229 15.24 -8.15 -4.24
N ALA A 230 13.92 -8.12 -4.43
CA ALA A 230 13.33 -7.65 -5.68
C ALA A 230 13.66 -6.17 -5.99
N ALA A 231 13.76 -5.31 -4.97
CA ALA A 231 14.20 -3.94 -5.14
C ALA A 231 15.69 -3.88 -5.55
N ARG A 232 16.54 -4.69 -4.91
CA ARG A 232 17.96 -4.82 -5.25
C ARG A 232 18.18 -5.26 -6.69
N ASP A 233 17.43 -6.25 -7.16
CA ASP A 233 17.48 -6.74 -8.53
C ASP A 233 17.19 -5.64 -9.57
N ILE A 234 16.35 -4.66 -9.21
CA ILE A 234 16.00 -3.53 -10.10
C ILE A 234 17.08 -2.45 -10.11
N VAL A 235 17.62 -2.08 -8.95
CA VAL A 235 18.59 -0.97 -8.84
C VAL A 235 20.03 -1.39 -9.11
N GLY A 236 20.34 -2.69 -8.98
CA GLY A 236 21.67 -3.26 -9.15
C GLY A 236 22.60 -3.04 -7.96
N GLU A 237 23.85 -3.49 -8.09
CA GLU A 237 24.89 -3.41 -7.05
C GLU A 237 25.26 -1.97 -6.70
N ASP A 238 25.32 -1.08 -7.69
CA ASP A 238 25.60 0.36 -7.50
C ASP A 238 24.37 1.18 -7.09
N GLY A 239 23.21 0.53 -6.99
CA GLY A 239 21.94 1.14 -6.61
C GLY A 239 21.74 1.25 -5.11
N VAL A 240 20.71 1.98 -4.69
CA VAL A 240 20.38 2.20 -3.28
C VAL A 240 19.04 1.55 -2.93
N VAL A 241 19.00 0.71 -1.90
CA VAL A 241 17.78 0.18 -1.30
C VAL A 241 17.69 0.66 0.15
N LEU A 242 16.66 1.46 0.44
CA LEU A 242 16.37 1.94 1.79
C LEU A 242 15.15 1.19 2.34
N PHE A 243 15.20 0.81 3.60
CA PHE A 243 14.07 0.17 4.30
C PHE A 243 13.63 1.01 5.48
N GLY A 244 12.35 1.34 5.56
CA GLY A 244 11.83 2.22 6.59
C GLY A 244 10.41 1.95 6.98
N GLY A 245 9.89 2.79 7.88
CA GLY A 245 8.51 2.69 8.32
C GLY A 245 8.07 3.90 9.13
N HIS A 246 6.77 3.98 9.39
CA HIS A 246 6.15 5.03 10.21
C HIS A 246 5.47 4.45 11.45
N SER A 247 5.61 5.11 12.61
CA SER A 247 5.00 4.68 13.87
C SER A 247 5.34 3.19 14.17
N GLN A 248 4.37 2.28 14.31
CA GLN A 248 4.65 0.84 14.45
C GLN A 248 5.55 0.27 13.33
N GLY A 249 5.54 0.88 12.15
CA GLY A 249 6.47 0.57 11.06
C GLY A 249 7.94 0.77 11.44
N THR A 250 8.30 1.73 12.29
CA THR A 250 9.69 1.93 12.75
C THR A 250 10.17 0.81 13.66
N TYR A 251 9.26 0.27 14.48
CA TYR A 251 9.50 -0.95 15.26
C TYR A 251 9.82 -2.12 14.32
N TRP A 252 9.00 -2.32 13.29
CA TRP A 252 9.22 -3.35 12.28
C TRP A 252 10.51 -3.14 11.47
N THR A 253 10.89 -1.90 11.15
CA THR A 253 12.19 -1.57 10.55
C THR A 253 13.34 -2.00 11.44
N SER A 254 13.22 -1.77 12.75
CA SER A 254 14.24 -2.19 13.73
C SER A 254 14.33 -3.71 13.85
N VAL A 255 13.18 -4.40 13.85
CA VAL A 255 13.12 -5.87 13.83
C VAL A 255 13.77 -6.42 12.57
N PHE A 256 13.44 -5.89 11.39
CA PHE A 256 14.05 -6.32 10.12
C PHE A 256 15.57 -6.15 10.16
N ALA A 257 16.06 -4.97 10.55
CA ALA A 257 17.49 -4.68 10.57
C ALA A 257 18.27 -5.61 11.51
N ALA A 258 17.67 -6.02 12.63
CA ALA A 258 18.27 -6.91 13.61
C ALA A 258 18.02 -8.40 13.34
N TYR A 259 17.19 -8.75 12.34
CA TYR A 259 16.81 -10.13 12.07
C TYR A 259 17.97 -10.92 11.48
N ASP A 260 18.11 -12.17 11.90
CA ASP A 260 19.05 -13.12 11.28
C ASP A 260 18.29 -14.01 10.29
N PHE A 261 18.63 -13.90 9.02
CA PHE A 261 17.94 -14.62 7.96
C PHE A 261 18.49 -16.04 7.75
N ASP A 262 19.69 -16.34 8.28
CA ASP A 262 20.31 -17.65 8.15
C ASP A 262 19.63 -18.66 9.11
N PRO A 263 19.25 -19.85 8.63
CA PRO A 263 18.71 -20.89 9.50
C PRO A 263 19.77 -21.52 10.43
N ASP A 264 21.07 -21.40 10.13
CA ASP A 264 22.16 -21.88 10.98
C ASP A 264 22.53 -20.81 12.03
N PRO A 265 22.32 -21.04 13.34
CA PRO A 265 22.64 -20.07 14.38
C PRO A 265 24.14 -19.77 14.53
N ALA A 266 25.03 -20.50 13.85
CA ALA A 266 26.45 -20.22 13.80
C ALA A 266 26.84 -19.19 12.72
N VAL A 267 25.93 -18.87 11.80
CA VAL A 267 26.13 -17.91 10.71
C VAL A 267 25.21 -16.73 10.95
N VAL A 268 25.72 -15.50 10.79
CA VAL A 268 24.91 -14.29 10.95
C VAL A 268 24.64 -13.69 9.58
N ASP A 269 23.39 -13.76 9.13
CA ASP A 269 22.87 -13.05 7.96
C ASP A 269 21.94 -11.90 8.39
N ALA A 270 22.55 -10.86 8.97
CA ALA A 270 21.82 -9.76 9.59
C ALA A 270 21.08 -8.90 8.56
N GLY A 271 19.82 -8.56 8.83
CA GLY A 271 18.97 -7.82 7.92
C GLY A 271 19.49 -6.43 7.51
N TYR A 272 20.21 -5.74 8.39
CA TYR A 272 20.83 -4.45 8.05
C TYR A 272 21.88 -4.58 6.94
N ALA A 273 22.46 -5.77 6.72
CA ALA A 273 23.45 -6.00 5.66
C ALA A 273 22.82 -6.07 4.27
N HIS A 274 21.48 -6.18 4.18
CA HIS A 274 20.75 -6.28 2.90
C HIS A 274 20.22 -4.94 2.39
N VAL A 275 20.42 -3.85 3.14
CA VAL A 275 19.92 -2.50 2.82
C VAL A 275 21.03 -1.47 2.99
N ASP A 276 20.95 -0.37 2.25
CA ASP A 276 21.94 0.71 2.31
C ASP A 276 21.64 1.74 3.40
N GLY A 277 20.47 1.64 4.03
CA GLY A 277 20.08 2.51 5.13
C GLY A 277 18.67 2.24 5.64
N VAL A 278 18.42 2.69 6.86
CA VAL A 278 17.11 2.61 7.52
C VAL A 278 16.50 3.99 7.72
N LEU A 279 15.17 4.10 7.57
CA LEU A 279 14.42 5.33 7.77
C LEU A 279 13.30 5.14 8.80
N LEU A 280 13.39 5.86 9.92
CA LEU A 280 12.41 5.80 11.00
C LEU A 280 11.58 7.09 11.00
N LEU A 281 10.32 7.02 10.56
CA LEU A 281 9.42 8.15 10.48
C LEU A 281 8.53 8.19 11.73
N GLU A 282 8.83 9.09 12.66
CA GLU A 282 8.05 9.29 13.89
C GLU A 282 7.29 10.61 13.88
N GLY A 283 6.05 10.60 14.40
CA GLY A 283 5.15 11.75 14.44
C GLY A 283 3.68 11.36 14.31
N GLY A 284 2.76 12.27 14.64
CA GLY A 284 1.33 12.07 14.43
C GLY A 284 1.07 11.81 12.94
N GLY A 285 0.52 10.64 12.60
CA GLY A 285 0.17 10.29 11.24
C GLY A 285 -0.70 11.40 10.64
N GLY A 286 -0.29 11.91 9.47
CA GLY A 286 -1.06 12.87 8.69
C GLY A 286 -2.17 12.19 7.92
#